data_AF-A0A1V8TW59-F1
#
_entry.id   AF-A0A1V8TW59-F1
#
_cell.length_a   1.000
_cell.length_b   1.000
_cell.length_c   1.000
_cell.angle_alpha   90.00
_cell.angle_beta   90.00
_cell.angle_gamma   90.00
#
_symmetry.space_group_name_H-M   'P 1'
#
loop_
_entity.id
_entity.type
_entity.pdbx_description
1 polymer ?
#
loop_
_entity_poly.entity_id
_entity_poly.type
_entity_poly.pdbx_seq_one_letter_code
_entity_poly.pdbx_strand_id
1 'polypeptide(L)'
;REGFIDLPKDLQAVYRAHWGMTVPERREQEEGLTSLANAHEWGFYETPDELDSLIGWLDDRGEREKKLRREFFEWREKITTYMRAYKSYNDNEAARRLEAEEEPKKGIATRRQTQESEITAKERCMDWRNTMVMDEQKRLHSVNPVKKPTRKEAAAAAKAAAPSVMIGRSGKPLTRQ
;
A
#
# COMPACT_ATOMS: atom_id res chain seq x y z
N ARG A 1 -27.43 -21.18 -4.32
CA ARG A 1 -26.22 -20.47 -4.80
C ARG A 1 -25.69 -21.33 -5.94
N GLU A 2 -25.38 -20.71 -7.09
CA GLU A 2 -24.73 -21.40 -8.20
C GLU A 2 -23.36 -20.75 -8.38
N GLY A 3 -22.30 -21.56 -8.45
CA GLY A 3 -20.94 -21.04 -8.54
C GLY A 3 -19.90 -22.14 -8.65
N PHE A 4 -18.63 -21.76 -8.52
CA PHE A 4 -17.50 -22.70 -8.63
C PHE A 4 -17.43 -23.74 -7.49
N ILE A 5 -18.14 -23.51 -6.39
CA ILE A 5 -18.24 -24.44 -5.25
C ILE A 5 -19.57 -25.20 -5.33
N ASP A 6 -20.68 -24.47 -5.42
CA ASP A 6 -22.03 -25.02 -5.57
C ASP A 6 -22.33 -25.27 -7.06
N LEU A 7 -21.67 -26.27 -7.65
CA LEU A 7 -21.89 -26.63 -9.06
C LEU A 7 -23.30 -27.22 -9.27
N PRO A 8 -23.88 -27.09 -10.48
CA PRO A 8 -25.06 -27.85 -10.88
C PRO A 8 -24.87 -29.36 -10.71
N LYS A 9 -25.94 -30.09 -10.39
CA LYS A 9 -25.91 -31.54 -10.09
C LYS A 9 -25.23 -32.36 -11.19
N ASP A 10 -25.44 -32.00 -12.45
CA ASP A 10 -24.87 -32.72 -13.60
C ASP A 10 -23.34 -32.63 -13.62
N LEU A 11 -22.78 -31.44 -13.35
CA LEU A 11 -21.33 -31.24 -13.29
C LEU A 11 -20.72 -31.85 -12.03
N GLN A 12 -21.45 -31.85 -10.89
CA GLN A 12 -21.01 -32.55 -9.69
C GLN A 12 -20.92 -34.06 -9.90
N ALA A 13 -21.83 -34.66 -10.68
CA ALA A 13 -21.79 -36.09 -11.01
C ALA A 13 -20.55 -36.45 -11.85
N VAL A 14 -20.23 -35.63 -12.86
CA VAL A 14 -18.99 -35.78 -13.67
C VAL A 14 -17.76 -35.65 -12.78
N TYR A 15 -17.75 -34.66 -11.89
CA TYR A 15 -16.65 -34.45 -10.95
C TYR A 15 -16.47 -35.66 -10.02
N ARG A 16 -17.56 -36.14 -9.42
CA ARG A 16 -17.53 -37.32 -8.55
C ARG A 16 -17.05 -38.57 -9.27
N ALA A 17 -17.41 -38.77 -10.54
CA ALA A 17 -16.94 -39.90 -11.32
C ALA A 17 -15.41 -39.87 -11.55
N HIS A 18 -14.82 -38.68 -11.70
CA HIS A 18 -13.39 -38.53 -11.97
C HIS A 18 -12.53 -38.49 -10.68
N TRP A 19 -13.05 -37.93 -9.59
CA TRP A 19 -12.29 -37.69 -8.35
C TRP A 19 -12.82 -38.44 -7.12
N GLY A 20 -13.91 -39.20 -7.24
CA GLY A 20 -14.47 -40.01 -6.15
C GLY A 20 -15.25 -39.24 -5.08
N MET A 21 -15.29 -37.91 -5.16
CA MET A 21 -15.94 -37.01 -4.20
C MET A 21 -16.51 -35.78 -4.91
N THR A 22 -17.41 -35.05 -4.27
CA THR A 22 -17.94 -33.77 -4.79
C THR A 22 -17.07 -32.58 -4.38
N VAL A 23 -17.23 -31.44 -5.08
CA VAL A 23 -16.51 -30.19 -4.76
C VAL A 23 -16.81 -29.72 -3.32
N PRO A 24 -18.07 -29.72 -2.84
CA PRO A 24 -18.35 -29.37 -1.44
C PRO A 24 -17.73 -30.34 -0.42
N GLU A 25 -17.76 -31.65 -0.69
CA GLU A 25 -17.14 -32.65 0.20
C GLU A 25 -15.61 -32.47 0.29
N ARG A 26 -14.95 -32.20 -0.84
CA ARG A 26 -13.51 -31.88 -0.84
C ARG A 26 -13.23 -30.65 -0.01
N ARG A 27 -14.01 -29.59 -0.20
CA ARG A 27 -13.87 -28.34 0.52
C ARG A 27 -14.00 -28.54 2.03
N GLU A 28 -14.98 -29.31 2.46
CA GLU A 28 -15.18 -29.63 3.89
C GLU A 28 -13.99 -30.42 4.45
N GLN A 29 -13.39 -31.31 3.66
CA GLN A 29 -12.21 -32.07 4.07
C GLN A 29 -10.92 -31.22 4.12
N GLU A 30 -10.76 -30.26 3.20
CA GLU A 30 -9.58 -29.40 3.09
C GLU A 30 -9.63 -28.19 4.04
N GLU A 31 -10.76 -27.48 4.10
CA GLU A 31 -10.93 -26.23 4.86
C GLU A 31 -11.50 -26.45 6.27
N GLY A 32 -12.25 -27.54 6.48
CA GLY A 32 -12.86 -27.87 7.77
C GLY A 32 -13.62 -26.70 8.40
N LEU A 33 -13.31 -26.42 9.67
CA LEU A 33 -13.93 -25.34 10.47
C LEU A 33 -13.50 -23.92 10.03
N THR A 34 -12.46 -23.80 9.19
CA THR A 34 -11.94 -22.49 8.75
C THR A 34 -12.53 -22.01 7.43
N SER A 35 -13.58 -22.69 6.95
CA SER A 35 -14.26 -22.36 5.69
C SER A 35 -15.07 -21.07 5.79
N LEU A 36 -14.87 -20.15 4.84
CA LEU A 36 -15.65 -18.90 4.75
C LEU A 36 -17.05 -19.17 4.18
N ALA A 37 -18.09 -18.63 4.80
CA ALA A 37 -19.47 -18.88 4.41
C ALA A 37 -19.91 -18.01 3.21
N ASN A 38 -19.27 -16.85 3.01
CA ASN A 38 -19.60 -15.91 1.94
C ASN A 38 -18.37 -15.12 1.44
N ALA A 39 -18.51 -14.46 0.29
CA ALA A 39 -17.44 -13.67 -0.33
C ALA A 39 -17.15 -12.31 0.34
N HIS A 40 -17.91 -11.96 1.40
CA HIS A 40 -17.71 -10.71 2.15
C HIS A 40 -16.89 -10.96 3.43
N GLU A 41 -16.68 -12.22 3.78
CA GLU A 41 -15.77 -12.63 4.84
C GLU A 41 -14.36 -12.71 4.30
N TRP A 42 -13.40 -12.33 5.14
CA TRP A 42 -11.98 -12.36 4.82
C TRP A 42 -11.23 -12.95 6.02
N GLY A 43 -10.30 -13.85 5.72
CA GLY A 43 -9.28 -14.27 6.67
C GLY A 43 -8.06 -13.36 6.56
N PHE A 44 -7.36 -13.16 7.67
CA PHE A 44 -6.07 -12.50 7.68
C PHE A 44 -5.07 -13.33 8.48
N TYR A 45 -3.80 -13.22 8.11
CA TYR A 45 -2.69 -13.78 8.88
C TYR A 45 -2.10 -12.66 9.73
N GLU A 46 -2.00 -12.89 11.03
CA GLU A 46 -1.52 -11.90 11.98
C GLU A 46 -0.01 -12.05 12.21
N THR A 47 0.49 -13.29 12.17
CA THR A 47 1.86 -13.61 12.53
C THR A 47 2.72 -14.04 11.34
N PRO A 48 4.05 -13.79 11.40
CA PRO A 48 4.97 -14.33 10.41
C PRO A 48 4.96 -15.87 10.34
N ASP A 49 4.72 -16.53 11.48
CA ASP A 49 4.72 -18.00 11.56
C ASP A 49 3.50 -18.60 10.82
N GLU A 50 2.37 -17.91 10.84
CA GLU A 50 1.20 -18.27 10.03
C GLU A 50 1.46 -18.09 8.53
N LEU A 51 2.18 -17.03 8.13
CA LEU A 51 2.61 -16.85 6.75
C LEU A 51 3.55 -17.98 6.31
N ASP A 52 4.46 -18.40 7.17
CA ASP A 52 5.35 -19.54 6.89
C ASP A 52 4.58 -20.85 6.78
N SER A 53 3.58 -21.04 7.64
CA SER A 53 2.69 -22.19 7.60
C SER A 53 1.88 -22.23 6.30
N LEU A 54 1.39 -21.08 5.82
CA LEU A 54 0.72 -20.97 4.52
C LEU A 54 1.66 -21.37 3.38
N ILE A 55 2.89 -20.84 3.38
CA ILE A 55 3.88 -21.12 2.33
C ILE A 55 4.23 -22.62 2.33
N GLY A 56 4.32 -23.25 3.50
CA GLY A 56 4.56 -24.68 3.66
C GLY A 56 3.37 -25.56 3.26
N TRP A 57 2.15 -25.05 3.40
CA TRP A 57 0.92 -25.76 3.04
C TRP A 57 0.68 -25.85 1.52
N LEU A 58 1.19 -24.89 0.72
CA LEU A 58 1.05 -24.90 -0.74
C LEU A 58 1.79 -26.08 -1.40
N ASP A 59 1.07 -26.88 -2.20
CA ASP A 59 1.61 -28.04 -2.90
C ASP A 59 2.56 -27.63 -4.03
N ASP A 60 3.72 -28.27 -4.12
CA ASP A 60 4.72 -28.01 -5.16
C ASP A 60 4.42 -28.74 -6.49
N ARG A 61 3.47 -29.67 -6.48
CA ARG A 61 3.02 -30.42 -7.66
C ARG A 61 2.07 -29.62 -8.54
N GLY A 62 1.36 -28.64 -7.98
CA GLY A 62 0.41 -27.80 -8.70
C GLY A 62 1.08 -26.61 -9.41
N GLU A 63 0.91 -26.46 -10.73
CA GLU A 63 1.49 -25.33 -11.49
C GLU A 63 1.05 -23.94 -10.97
N ARG A 64 -0.19 -23.81 -10.48
CA ARG A 64 -0.70 -22.56 -9.90
C ARG A 64 -0.11 -22.30 -8.52
N GLU A 65 -0.11 -23.31 -7.66
CA GLU A 65 0.40 -23.23 -6.29
C GLU A 65 1.90 -23.03 -6.25
N LYS A 66 2.65 -23.69 -7.13
CA LYS A 66 4.10 -23.51 -7.30
C LYS A 66 4.46 -22.07 -7.67
N LYS A 67 3.71 -21.45 -8.60
CA LYS A 67 3.89 -20.03 -8.94
C LYS A 67 3.58 -19.15 -7.74
N LEU A 68 2.43 -19.36 -7.10
CA LEU A 68 2.02 -18.60 -5.92
C LEU A 68 3.04 -18.69 -4.78
N ARG A 69 3.55 -19.89 -4.50
CA ARG A 69 4.58 -20.16 -3.51
C ARG A 69 5.86 -19.38 -3.81
N ARG A 70 6.31 -19.35 -5.07
CA ARG A 70 7.49 -18.57 -5.48
C ARG A 70 7.29 -17.08 -5.19
N GLU A 71 6.15 -16.53 -5.58
CA GLU A 71 5.85 -15.11 -5.30
C GLU A 71 5.81 -14.86 -3.79
N PHE A 72 5.17 -15.71 -2.99
CA PHE A 72 5.17 -15.55 -1.54
C PHE A 72 6.57 -15.62 -0.93
N PHE A 73 7.43 -16.51 -1.42
CA PHE A 73 8.82 -16.58 -0.97
C PHE A 73 9.59 -15.29 -1.26
N GLU A 74 9.40 -14.69 -2.44
CA GLU A 74 10.04 -13.42 -2.81
C GLU A 74 9.58 -12.26 -1.90
N TRP A 75 8.28 -12.19 -1.61
CA TRP A 75 7.72 -11.12 -0.77
C TRP A 75 7.78 -11.40 0.73
N ARG A 76 8.13 -12.63 1.15
CA ARG A 76 8.09 -13.11 2.53
C ARG A 76 8.78 -12.16 3.51
N GLU A 77 10.01 -11.76 3.20
CA GLU A 77 10.82 -10.91 4.09
C GLU A 77 10.18 -9.52 4.26
N LYS A 78 9.69 -8.95 3.16
CA LYS A 78 9.02 -7.65 3.18
C LYS A 78 7.72 -7.71 3.98
N ILE A 79 6.88 -8.72 3.72
CA ILE A 79 5.62 -8.91 4.45
C ILE A 79 5.91 -9.10 5.95
N THR A 80 6.86 -9.96 6.30
CA THR A 80 7.26 -10.22 7.70
C THR A 80 7.73 -8.96 8.41
N THR A 81 8.51 -8.13 7.73
CA THR A 81 9.01 -6.86 8.27
C THR A 81 7.85 -5.93 8.63
N TYR A 82 6.88 -5.78 7.73
CA TYR A 82 5.73 -4.91 7.97
C TYR A 82 4.72 -5.51 8.95
N MET A 83 4.55 -6.84 9.01
CA MET A 83 3.74 -7.50 10.04
C MET A 83 4.28 -7.19 11.44
N ARG A 84 5.60 -7.31 11.64
CA ARG A 84 6.25 -6.99 12.91
C ARG A 84 6.15 -5.51 13.27
N ALA A 85 6.35 -4.63 12.28
CA ALA A 85 6.21 -3.19 12.48
C ALA A 85 4.77 -2.80 12.86
N TYR A 86 3.77 -3.39 12.19
CA TYR A 86 2.36 -3.16 12.47
C TYR A 86 1.97 -3.64 13.87
N LYS A 87 2.39 -4.86 14.24
CA LYS A 87 2.16 -5.41 15.58
C LYS A 87 2.80 -4.52 16.66
N SER A 88 4.08 -4.19 16.51
CA SER A 88 4.79 -3.28 17.41
C SER A 88 4.10 -1.93 17.54
N TYR A 89 3.61 -1.36 16.43
CA TYR A 89 2.87 -0.11 16.46
C TYR A 89 1.58 -0.22 17.29
N ASN A 90 0.79 -1.28 17.07
CA ASN A 90 -0.45 -1.50 17.81
C ASN A 90 -0.19 -1.74 19.30
N ASP A 91 0.84 -2.51 19.64
CA ASP A 91 1.24 -2.78 21.02
C ASP A 91 1.65 -1.46 21.73
N ASN A 92 2.43 -0.61 21.06
CA ASN A 92 2.81 0.71 21.57
C ASN A 92 1.60 1.65 21.72
N GLU A 93 0.66 1.66 20.78
CA GLU A 93 -0.57 2.46 20.91
C GLU A 93 -1.46 1.95 22.04
N ALA A 94 -1.56 0.63 22.23
CA ALA A 94 -2.27 0.04 23.36
C ALA A 94 -1.63 0.44 24.69
N ALA A 95 -0.30 0.37 24.81
CA ALA A 95 0.44 0.83 25.98
C ALA A 95 0.21 2.32 26.27
N ARG A 96 0.30 3.18 25.24
CA ARG A 96 0.05 4.63 25.37
C ARG A 96 -1.38 4.95 25.82
N ARG A 97 -2.37 4.19 25.35
CA ARG A 97 -3.78 4.36 25.79
C ARG A 97 -3.94 4.00 27.25
N LEU A 98 -3.32 2.92 27.71
CA LEU A 98 -3.34 2.52 29.11
C LEU A 98 -2.67 3.58 30.01
N GLU A 99 -1.50 4.09 29.63
CA GLU A 99 -0.82 5.18 30.35
C GLU A 99 -1.68 6.47 30.42
N ALA A 100 -2.37 6.81 29.33
CA ALA A 100 -3.24 7.99 29.28
C ALA A 100 -4.55 7.84 30.08
N GLU A 101 -5.00 6.61 30.32
CA GLU A 101 -6.15 6.31 31.19
C GLU A 101 -5.76 6.31 32.68
N GLU A 102 -4.53 5.93 33.01
CA GLU A 102 -4.01 5.98 34.39
C GLU A 102 -3.69 7.41 34.86
N GLU A 103 -3.32 8.32 33.96
CA GLU A 103 -3.11 9.74 34.29
C GLU A 103 -4.47 10.45 34.57
N PRO A 104 -4.77 10.86 35.82
CA PRO A 104 -6.03 11.54 36.11
C PRO A 104 -6.02 12.92 35.42
N LYS A 105 -6.98 13.15 34.52
CA LYS A 105 -7.21 14.44 33.83
C LYS A 105 -7.49 15.56 34.84
N LYS A 106 -6.43 16.17 35.38
CA LYS A 106 -6.49 17.33 36.27
C LYS A 106 -6.48 18.61 35.44
N GLY A 107 -7.66 19.14 35.14
CA GLY A 107 -7.79 20.52 34.65
C GLY A 107 -9.08 20.80 33.89
N ILE A 108 -9.66 21.99 34.12
CA ILE A 108 -10.77 22.53 33.32
C ILE A 108 -10.20 22.97 31.97
N ALA A 109 -10.66 22.35 30.89
CA ALA A 109 -10.14 22.62 29.55
C ALA A 109 -10.48 24.06 29.10
N THR A 110 -9.46 24.84 28.78
CA THR A 110 -9.63 26.20 28.23
C THR A 110 -9.89 26.13 26.72
N ARG A 111 -10.62 27.11 26.16
CA ARG A 111 -11.05 27.14 24.74
C ARG A 111 -9.92 26.93 23.71
N ARG A 112 -8.68 27.28 24.05
CA ARG A 112 -7.49 27.04 23.21
C ARG A 112 -7.05 25.58 23.21
N GLN A 113 -7.23 24.89 24.34
CA GLN A 113 -6.98 23.46 24.50
C GLN A 113 -8.00 22.63 23.69
N THR A 114 -9.22 23.13 23.50
CA THR A 114 -10.24 22.50 22.65
C THR A 114 -9.84 22.54 21.16
N GLN A 115 -9.32 23.66 20.66
CA GLN A 115 -8.83 23.74 19.28
C GLN A 115 -7.60 22.88 19.02
N GLU A 116 -6.64 22.84 19.96
CA GLU A 116 -5.49 21.94 19.89
C GLU A 116 -5.97 20.48 19.88
N SER A 117 -6.98 20.13 20.69
CA SER A 117 -7.56 18.79 20.74
C SER A 117 -8.23 18.38 19.42
N GLU A 118 -8.90 19.32 18.74
CA GLU A 118 -9.51 19.11 17.41
C GLU A 118 -8.47 18.97 16.30
N ILE A 119 -7.35 19.69 16.39
CA ILE A 119 -6.21 19.55 15.45
C ILE A 119 -5.50 18.21 15.67
N THR A 120 -5.32 17.77 16.92
CA THR A 120 -4.84 16.41 17.23
C THR A 120 -5.87 15.31 16.95
N ALA A 121 -7.15 15.69 16.78
CA ALA A 121 -8.21 14.78 16.35
C ALA A 121 -8.31 14.65 14.83
N LYS A 122 -7.47 15.37 14.04
CA LYS A 122 -7.24 14.97 12.65
C LYS A 122 -6.77 13.52 12.66
N GLU A 123 -7.53 12.67 11.99
CA GLU A 123 -7.20 11.27 11.90
C GLU A 123 -5.79 11.13 11.32
N ARG A 124 -4.86 10.55 12.09
CA ARG A 124 -3.43 10.39 11.72
C ARG A 124 -3.24 9.69 10.36
N CYS A 125 -4.24 8.97 9.86
CA CYS A 125 -4.26 8.41 8.52
C CYS A 125 -4.13 9.50 7.42
N MET A 126 -4.54 10.74 7.70
CA MET A 126 -4.39 11.89 6.82
C MET A 126 -2.96 12.43 6.74
N ASP A 127 -2.09 12.06 7.69
CA ASP A 127 -0.68 12.43 7.68
C ASP A 127 0.22 11.38 7.01
N TRP A 128 -0.35 10.24 6.60
CA TRP A 128 0.41 9.18 5.95
C TRP A 128 1.01 9.67 4.62
N ARG A 129 2.31 9.47 4.45
CA ARG A 129 3.04 9.74 3.22
C ARG A 129 3.80 8.48 2.81
N ASN A 130 3.72 8.11 1.54
CA ASN A 130 4.50 7.00 1.01
C ASN A 130 5.98 7.40 0.92
N THR A 131 6.76 7.05 1.97
CA THR A 131 8.20 7.33 2.01
C THR A 131 9.01 6.31 1.22
N MET A 132 8.50 5.09 1.02
CA MET A 132 9.22 4.04 0.27
C MET A 132 9.58 4.47 -1.16
N VAL A 133 8.69 5.21 -1.83
CA VAL A 133 8.97 5.74 -3.18
C VAL A 133 10.13 6.74 -3.16
N MET A 134 10.27 7.51 -2.09
CA MET A 134 11.39 8.46 -1.95
C MET A 134 12.69 7.74 -1.55
N ASP A 135 12.60 6.75 -0.66
CA ASP A 135 13.77 6.04 -0.13
C ASP A 135 14.35 5.03 -1.13
N GLU A 136 13.50 4.22 -1.76
CA GLU A 136 13.91 3.16 -2.69
C GLU A 136 14.05 3.68 -4.13
N GLN A 137 13.08 4.47 -4.60
CA GLN A 137 13.00 4.88 -6.01
C GLN A 137 13.53 6.30 -6.27
N LYS A 138 13.77 7.09 -5.21
CA LYS A 138 14.24 8.49 -5.24
C LYS A 138 13.47 9.41 -6.20
N ARG A 139 12.25 9.02 -6.56
CA ARG A 139 11.45 9.72 -7.57
C ARG A 139 9.98 9.49 -7.30
N LEU A 140 9.26 10.57 -7.04
CA LEU A 140 7.81 10.55 -6.92
C LEU A 140 7.16 10.43 -8.31
N HIS A 141 6.28 9.45 -8.51
CA HIS A 141 5.61 9.22 -9.80
C HIS A 141 4.71 10.37 -10.27
N SER A 142 4.22 11.21 -9.34
CA SER A 142 3.46 12.43 -9.68
C SER A 142 4.35 13.59 -10.13
N VAL A 143 5.65 13.53 -9.89
CA VAL A 143 6.62 14.53 -10.32
C VAL A 143 7.23 14.05 -11.62
N ASN A 144 6.74 14.58 -12.74
CA ASN A 144 7.39 14.36 -14.02
C ASN A 144 8.83 14.88 -13.94
N PRO A 145 9.84 14.09 -14.34
CA PRO A 145 11.20 14.56 -14.34
C PRO A 145 11.27 15.78 -15.28
N VAL A 146 11.71 16.92 -14.73
CA VAL A 146 11.99 18.10 -15.55
C VAL A 146 13.06 17.69 -16.54
N LYS A 147 12.68 17.57 -17.82
CA LYS A 147 13.63 17.24 -18.88
C LYS A 147 14.72 18.30 -18.86
N LYS A 148 15.99 17.89 -18.71
CA LYS A 148 17.10 18.83 -18.84
C LYS A 148 16.99 19.47 -20.23
N PRO A 149 17.00 20.81 -20.33
CA PRO A 149 16.87 21.47 -21.61
C PRO A 149 18.00 21.00 -22.51
N THR A 150 17.66 20.62 -23.75
CA THR A 150 18.68 20.30 -24.75
C THR A 150 19.56 21.53 -24.99
N ARG A 151 20.79 21.33 -25.48
CA ARG A 151 21.72 22.44 -25.77
C ARG A 151 21.10 23.53 -26.66
N LYS A 152 20.16 23.15 -27.53
CA LYS A 152 19.40 24.05 -28.40
C LYS A 152 18.34 24.86 -27.64
N GLU A 153 17.61 24.24 -26.71
CA GLU A 153 16.61 24.90 -25.87
C GLU A 153 17.27 25.82 -24.83
N ALA A 154 18.39 25.39 -24.23
CA ALA A 154 19.17 26.23 -23.32
C ALA A 154 19.74 27.48 -24.04
N ALA A 155 20.22 27.31 -25.28
CA ALA A 155 20.69 28.41 -26.10
C ALA A 155 19.54 29.36 -26.55
N ALA A 156 18.35 28.82 -26.79
CA ALA A 156 17.17 29.63 -27.14
C ALA A 156 16.67 30.44 -25.94
N ALA A 157 16.62 29.84 -24.74
CA ALA A 157 16.26 30.53 -23.50
C ALA A 157 17.27 31.62 -23.14
N ALA A 158 18.57 31.38 -23.31
CA ALA A 158 19.62 32.38 -23.11
C ALA A 158 19.52 33.55 -24.11
N LYS A 159 19.10 33.29 -25.35
CA LYS A 159 18.86 34.34 -26.35
C LYS A 159 17.56 35.14 -26.10
N ALA A 160 16.54 34.51 -25.55
CA ALA A 160 15.28 35.17 -25.19
C ALA A 160 15.40 36.06 -23.95
N ALA A 161 16.37 35.81 -23.06
CA ALA A 161 16.63 36.59 -21.86
C ALA A 161 17.58 37.79 -22.07
N ALA A 162 18.14 37.97 -23.27
CA ALA A 162 18.96 39.12 -23.58
C ALA A 162 18.06 40.34 -23.90
N PRO A 163 18.16 41.47 -23.17
CA PRO A 163 17.37 42.65 -23.50
C PRO A 163 17.80 43.16 -24.89
N SER A 164 16.82 43.27 -25.80
CA SER A 164 17.02 43.83 -27.13
C SER A 164 17.32 45.33 -27.01
N VAL A 165 18.62 45.68 -26.90
CA VAL A 165 19.06 47.06 -27.02
C VAL A 165 19.10 47.39 -28.51
N MET A 166 18.06 48.08 -28.99
CA MET A 166 18.03 48.66 -30.34
C MET A 166 19.12 49.74 -30.43
N ILE A 167 20.24 49.43 -31.07
CA ILE A 167 21.34 50.38 -31.31
C ILE A 167 21.06 51.11 -32.63
N GLY A 168 20.89 52.43 -32.57
CA GLY A 168 20.77 53.28 -33.76
C GLY A 168 22.09 53.36 -34.56
N ARG A 169 21.99 53.68 -35.85
CA ARG A 169 23.07 53.60 -36.88
C ARG A 169 24.32 54.45 -36.60
N SER A 170 24.36 55.25 -35.54
CA SER A 170 25.51 56.07 -35.10
C SER A 170 26.12 55.65 -33.75
N GLY A 171 25.76 54.48 -33.21
CA GLY A 171 26.51 53.83 -32.13
C GLY A 171 26.48 54.52 -30.77
N LYS A 172 25.56 55.45 -30.51
CA LYS A 172 25.38 56.07 -29.17
C LYS A 172 23.99 55.72 -28.62
N PRO A 173 23.90 55.27 -27.35
CA PRO A 173 22.63 54.92 -26.72
C PRO A 173 21.77 56.18 -26.49
N LEU A 174 20.51 56.12 -26.91
CA LEU A 174 19.53 57.19 -26.72
C LEU A 174 19.02 57.13 -25.26
N THR A 175 19.65 57.87 -24.35
CA THR A 175 19.11 58.03 -22.99
C THR A 175 18.01 59.09 -23.02
N ARG A 176 16.79 58.72 -22.60
CA ARG A 176 15.63 59.61 -22.51
C ARG A 176 15.57 60.12 -21.05
N GLN A 177 15.64 61.44 -20.86
CA GLN A 177 15.11 62.12 -19.67
C GLN A 177 13.58 62.16 -19.73
#